data_AF-A0A0B4I9L0-F1
#
_entry.id   AF-A0A0B4I9L0-F1
#
_cell.length_a   1.000
_cell.length_b   1.000
_cell.length_c   1.000
_cell.angle_alpha   90.00
_cell.angle_beta   90.00
_cell.angle_gamma   90.00
#
_symmetry.space_group_name_H-M   'P 1'
#
loop_
_entity.id
_entity.type
_entity.pdbx_description
1 polymer ?
#
loop_
_entity_poly.entity_id
_entity_poly.type
_entity_poly.pdbx_seq_one_letter_code
_entity_poly.pdbx_strand_id
1 'polypeptide(L)'
;MSTTSSLSQAPSETSSNTKKRKPLTREQRDFLSSALRVNQAGELAATLIYKAQTPLVVRQHPHLRPLMAHMYDQEAGHFATFNDLIHKHRVRPTALYPLWSVLATGLGWSTALMGREAAMACTEAVETEIGDHYNNQIREILEMITQWEAEGYQVSAEIGELVKTLRRIRDEELEHLDHAVEHDAKKAEPHWLLTGVIRAGCKGAIWVSERV
;
A
#
# COMPACT_ATOMS: atom_id res chain seq x y z
N MET A 1 5.55 -54.54 59.46
CA MET A 1 4.41 -53.68 59.07
C MET A 1 4.98 -52.31 58.79
N SER A 2 5.24 -52.02 57.51
CA SER A 2 5.88 -50.79 57.06
C SER A 2 4.86 -49.99 56.26
N THR A 3 4.52 -48.79 56.73
CA THR A 3 3.63 -47.85 56.06
C THR A 3 4.47 -46.77 55.39
N THR A 4 4.54 -46.81 54.06
CA THR A 4 5.13 -45.74 53.23
C THR A 4 4.07 -44.68 52.96
N SER A 5 4.38 -43.45 53.35
CA SER A 5 3.58 -42.24 53.07
C SER A 5 3.84 -41.79 51.63
N SER A 6 2.78 -41.74 50.81
CA SER A 6 2.81 -41.20 49.45
C SER A 6 2.38 -39.74 49.50
N LEU A 7 3.33 -38.82 49.26
CA LEU A 7 3.07 -37.40 49.07
C LEU A 7 2.55 -37.17 47.65
N SER A 8 1.28 -36.82 47.55
CA SER A 8 0.63 -36.39 46.31
C SER A 8 1.16 -35.00 45.91
N GLN A 9 1.85 -34.91 44.75
CA GLN A 9 2.23 -33.64 44.14
C GLN A 9 0.98 -32.96 43.53
N ALA A 10 0.73 -31.72 43.93
CA ALA A 10 -0.29 -30.87 43.32
C ALA A 10 0.11 -30.49 41.87
N PRO A 11 -0.84 -30.39 40.94
CA PRO A 11 -0.55 -29.98 39.57
C PRO A 11 -0.19 -28.49 39.55
N SER A 12 0.93 -28.18 38.91
CA SER A 12 1.41 -26.83 38.65
C SER A 12 0.38 -26.07 37.82
N GLU A 13 -0.19 -25.01 38.39
CA GLU A 13 -0.99 -24.04 37.65
C GLU A 13 -0.11 -23.41 36.56
N THR A 14 -0.37 -23.80 35.31
CA THR A 14 0.13 -23.08 34.14
C THR A 14 -0.55 -21.72 34.13
N SER A 15 0.13 -20.70 34.65
CA SER A 15 -0.31 -19.32 34.52
C SER A 15 -0.45 -19.02 33.02
N SER A 16 -1.69 -19.02 32.52
CA SER A 16 -1.99 -18.53 31.18
C SER A 16 -1.65 -17.04 31.20
N ASN A 17 -0.44 -16.72 30.77
CA ASN A 17 0.03 -15.35 30.64
C ASN A 17 -0.83 -14.70 29.54
N THR A 18 -1.98 -14.15 29.91
CA THR A 18 -2.87 -13.41 29.01
C THR A 18 -2.13 -12.14 28.64
N LYS A 19 -1.39 -12.26 27.54
CA LYS A 19 -0.54 -11.24 26.92
C LYS A 19 -1.28 -9.90 26.89
N LYS A 20 -0.79 -8.93 27.67
CA LYS A 20 -1.42 -7.60 27.79
C LYS A 20 -1.31 -6.88 26.44
N ARG A 21 -2.45 -6.59 25.80
CA ARG A 21 -2.53 -5.83 24.54
C ARG A 21 -2.91 -4.40 24.84
N LYS A 22 -2.27 -3.43 24.20
CA LYS A 22 -2.62 -2.01 24.34
C LYS A 22 -3.76 -1.68 23.37
N PRO A 23 -4.88 -1.10 23.82
CA PRO A 23 -5.86 -0.53 22.89
C PRO A 23 -5.21 0.65 22.15
N LEU A 24 -5.55 0.81 20.86
CA LEU A 24 -5.07 1.95 20.07
C LEU A 24 -5.49 3.27 20.75
N THR A 25 -4.62 4.28 20.73
CA THR A 25 -5.02 5.66 21.08
C THR A 25 -5.91 6.24 19.98
N ARG A 26 -6.51 7.41 20.23
CA ARG A 26 -7.28 8.12 19.20
C ARG A 26 -6.39 8.48 18.01
N GLU A 27 -5.23 9.07 18.28
CA GLU A 27 -4.25 9.45 17.26
C GLU A 27 -3.82 8.27 16.38
N GLN A 28 -3.55 7.11 17.00
CA GLN A 28 -3.18 5.89 16.27
C GLN A 28 -4.32 5.37 15.38
N ARG A 29 -5.57 5.42 15.86
CA ARG A 29 -6.73 5.06 15.04
C ARG A 29 -6.93 6.03 13.88
N ASP A 30 -6.79 7.32 14.14
CA ASP A 30 -6.97 8.38 13.14
C ASP A 30 -5.89 8.26 12.05
N PHE A 31 -4.63 8.01 12.44
CA PHE A 31 -3.53 7.70 11.53
C PHE A 31 -3.82 6.46 10.66
N LEU A 32 -4.14 5.31 11.28
CA LEU A 32 -4.42 4.07 10.53
C LEU A 32 -5.61 4.22 9.58
N SER A 33 -6.64 4.94 10.00
CA SER A 33 -7.81 5.22 9.16
C SER A 33 -7.46 6.11 7.97
N SER A 34 -6.65 7.15 8.20
CA SER A 34 -6.15 8.02 7.14
C SER A 34 -5.30 7.23 6.14
N ALA A 35 -4.35 6.44 6.63
CA ALA A 35 -3.41 5.71 5.80
C ALA A 35 -4.12 4.62 4.97
N LEU A 36 -5.07 3.86 5.54
CA LEU A 36 -5.88 2.90 4.76
C LEU A 36 -6.73 3.57 3.68
N ARG A 37 -7.24 4.79 3.95
CA ARG A 37 -8.00 5.56 2.95
C ARG A 37 -7.12 6.00 1.79
N VAL A 38 -5.92 6.50 2.09
CA VAL A 38 -4.97 6.96 1.08
C VAL A 38 -4.48 5.79 0.24
N ASN A 39 -4.10 4.66 0.87
CA ASN A 39 -3.70 3.45 0.14
C ASN A 39 -4.80 3.03 -0.84
N GLN A 40 -6.05 2.90 -0.37
CA GLN A 40 -7.17 2.53 -1.24
C GLN A 40 -7.37 3.49 -2.42
N ALA A 41 -7.19 4.80 -2.22
CA ALA A 41 -7.28 5.79 -3.29
C ALA A 41 -6.08 5.74 -4.25
N GLY A 42 -4.88 5.43 -3.73
CA GLY A 42 -3.67 5.20 -4.52
C GLY A 42 -3.81 4.00 -5.45
N GLU A 43 -4.17 2.84 -4.90
CA GLU A 43 -4.35 1.60 -5.68
C GLU A 43 -5.47 1.75 -6.74
N LEU A 44 -6.53 2.49 -6.43
CA LEU A 44 -7.55 2.84 -7.42
C LEU A 44 -6.94 3.60 -8.59
N ALA A 45 -6.16 4.64 -8.28
CA ALA A 45 -5.58 5.52 -9.28
C ALA A 45 -4.59 4.74 -10.16
N ALA A 46 -3.69 3.97 -9.56
CA ALA A 46 -2.75 3.11 -10.28
C ALA A 46 -3.48 2.11 -11.19
N THR A 47 -4.45 1.35 -10.65
CA THR A 47 -5.30 0.43 -11.44
C THR A 47 -5.93 1.12 -12.67
N LEU A 48 -6.47 2.34 -12.49
CA LEU A 48 -7.11 3.09 -13.58
C LEU A 48 -6.09 3.62 -14.60
N ILE A 49 -4.90 4.03 -14.15
CA ILE A 49 -3.80 4.47 -15.02
C ILE A 49 -3.36 3.30 -15.91
N TYR A 50 -3.06 2.13 -15.35
CA TYR A 50 -2.67 0.97 -16.15
C TYR A 50 -3.77 0.54 -17.12
N LYS A 51 -5.03 0.52 -16.66
CA LYS A 51 -6.17 0.21 -17.52
C LYS A 51 -6.29 1.18 -18.70
N ALA A 52 -6.04 2.47 -18.47
CA ALA A 52 -6.10 3.51 -19.49
C ALA A 52 -4.90 3.46 -20.45
N GLN A 53 -3.71 3.17 -19.95
CA GLN A 53 -2.50 3.10 -20.76
C GLN A 53 -2.46 1.85 -21.66
N THR A 54 -2.88 0.71 -21.12
CA THR A 54 -2.69 -0.62 -21.72
C THR A 54 -3.11 -0.70 -23.18
N PRO A 55 -4.33 -0.29 -23.60
CA PRO A 55 -4.77 -0.46 -24.98
C PRO A 55 -3.86 0.21 -26.02
N LEU A 56 -3.30 1.37 -25.69
CA LEU A 56 -2.44 2.13 -26.60
C LEU A 56 -1.03 1.58 -26.62
N VAL A 57 -0.47 1.34 -25.43
CA VAL A 57 0.89 0.79 -25.26
C VAL A 57 1.00 -0.56 -25.95
N VAL A 58 0.08 -1.50 -25.71
CA VAL A 58 0.16 -2.85 -26.31
C VAL A 58 -0.16 -2.87 -27.80
N ARG A 59 -0.90 -1.87 -28.31
CA ARG A 59 -1.15 -1.74 -29.76
C ARG A 59 0.11 -1.30 -30.50
N GLN A 60 0.88 -0.38 -29.92
CA GLN A 60 2.12 0.11 -30.50
C GLN A 60 3.31 -0.83 -30.22
N HIS A 61 3.30 -1.48 -29.05
CA HIS A 61 4.35 -2.38 -28.57
C HIS A 61 3.75 -3.72 -28.09
N PRO A 62 3.37 -4.62 -29.01
CA PRO A 62 2.67 -5.87 -28.66
C PRO A 62 3.42 -6.79 -27.68
N HIS A 63 4.75 -6.73 -27.66
CA HIS A 63 5.59 -7.50 -26.75
C HIS A 63 5.42 -7.09 -25.27
N LEU A 64 4.89 -5.89 -24.98
CA LEU A 64 4.62 -5.43 -23.62
C LEU A 64 3.29 -5.92 -23.05
N ARG A 65 2.49 -6.65 -23.83
CA ARG A 65 1.20 -7.15 -23.37
C ARG A 65 1.28 -7.99 -22.07
N PRO A 66 2.25 -8.91 -21.90
CA PRO A 66 2.37 -9.66 -20.66
C PRO A 66 2.71 -8.76 -19.47
N LEU A 67 3.61 -7.79 -19.67
CA LEU A 67 4.02 -6.85 -18.63
C LEU A 67 2.85 -5.97 -18.18
N MET A 68 2.16 -5.32 -19.13
CA MET A 68 1.01 -4.45 -18.79
C MET A 68 -0.12 -5.22 -18.10
N ALA A 69 -0.33 -6.49 -18.48
CA ALA A 69 -1.31 -7.35 -17.81
C ALA A 69 -0.86 -7.70 -16.39
N HIS A 70 0.42 -8.06 -16.21
CA HIS A 70 1.00 -8.38 -14.90
C HIS A 70 0.86 -7.22 -13.91
N MET A 71 1.27 -6.02 -14.30
CA MET A 71 1.19 -4.82 -13.44
C MET A 71 -0.28 -4.51 -13.10
N TYR A 72 -1.16 -4.51 -14.11
CA TYR A 72 -2.59 -4.28 -13.86
C TYR A 72 -3.20 -5.31 -12.89
N ASP A 73 -2.86 -6.59 -13.03
CA ASP A 73 -3.41 -7.65 -12.18
C ASP A 73 -2.91 -7.52 -10.73
N GLN A 74 -1.66 -7.09 -10.51
CA GLN A 74 -1.13 -6.77 -9.18
C GLN A 74 -1.89 -5.60 -8.55
N GLU A 75 -2.02 -4.48 -9.26
CA GLU A 75 -2.75 -3.29 -8.81
C GLU A 75 -4.22 -3.60 -8.47
N ALA A 76 -4.90 -4.38 -9.32
CA ALA A 76 -6.26 -4.81 -9.05
C ALA A 76 -6.34 -5.66 -7.77
N GLY A 77 -5.33 -6.49 -7.49
CA GLY A 77 -5.17 -7.25 -6.26
C GLY A 77 -4.91 -6.38 -5.03
N HIS A 78 -4.06 -5.34 -5.16
CA HIS A 78 -3.81 -4.36 -4.10
C HIS A 78 -5.08 -3.59 -3.78
N PHE A 79 -5.77 -3.09 -4.81
CA PHE A 79 -7.02 -2.36 -4.68
C PHE A 79 -8.11 -3.22 -4.00
N ALA A 80 -8.23 -4.51 -4.37
CA ALA A 80 -9.12 -5.44 -3.70
C ALA A 80 -8.76 -5.61 -2.21
N THR A 81 -7.48 -5.78 -1.91
CA THR A 81 -6.96 -5.89 -0.54
C THR A 81 -7.35 -4.68 0.30
N PHE A 82 -7.17 -3.47 -0.22
CA PHE A 82 -7.52 -2.26 0.54
C PHE A 82 -9.02 -2.02 0.63
N ASN A 83 -9.81 -2.39 -0.39
CA ASN A 83 -11.27 -2.37 -0.28
C ASN A 83 -11.75 -3.25 0.88
N ASP A 84 -11.19 -4.46 1.03
CA ASP A 84 -11.50 -5.35 2.14
C ASP A 84 -11.06 -4.77 3.48
N LEU A 85 -9.86 -4.18 3.56
CA LEU A 85 -9.37 -3.54 4.78
C LEU A 85 -10.22 -2.34 5.21
N ILE A 86 -10.56 -1.42 4.28
CA ILE A 86 -11.40 -0.27 4.64
C ILE A 86 -12.80 -0.73 5.06
N HIS A 87 -13.35 -1.77 4.43
CA HIS A 87 -14.65 -2.32 4.80
C HIS A 87 -14.62 -2.96 6.19
N LYS A 88 -13.65 -3.85 6.43
CA LYS A 88 -13.42 -4.53 7.71
C LYS A 88 -13.27 -3.54 8.86
N HIS A 89 -12.52 -2.46 8.65
CA HIS A 89 -12.22 -1.47 9.66
C HIS A 89 -13.20 -0.28 9.68
N ARG A 90 -14.24 -0.30 8.83
CA ARG A 90 -15.24 0.77 8.68
C ARG A 90 -14.60 2.14 8.39
N VAL A 91 -13.49 2.13 7.68
CA VAL A 91 -12.83 3.34 7.18
C VAL A 91 -13.62 3.84 5.98
N ARG A 92 -13.97 5.12 5.99
CA ARG A 92 -14.63 5.75 4.83
C ARG A 92 -13.58 5.97 3.73
N PRO A 93 -13.86 5.57 2.47
CA PRO A 93 -13.07 6.01 1.33
C PRO A 93 -13.04 7.54 1.25
N THR A 94 -12.08 8.08 0.51
CA THR A 94 -12.01 9.53 0.30
C THR A 94 -13.23 10.05 -0.44
N ALA A 95 -13.76 11.20 0.00
CA ALA A 95 -14.86 11.88 -0.69
C ALA A 95 -14.49 12.27 -2.14
N LEU A 96 -13.19 12.36 -2.45
CA LEU A 96 -12.68 12.71 -3.78
C LEU A 96 -12.53 11.50 -4.72
N TYR A 97 -12.99 10.32 -4.32
CA TYR A 97 -12.92 9.09 -5.13
C TYR A 97 -13.37 9.29 -6.59
N PRO A 98 -14.51 9.97 -6.89
CA PRO A 98 -14.92 10.20 -8.28
C PRO A 98 -13.97 11.11 -9.05
N LEU A 99 -13.42 12.13 -8.39
CA LEU A 99 -12.47 13.07 -8.99
C LEU A 99 -11.15 12.35 -9.32
N TRP A 100 -10.62 11.57 -8.37
CA TRP A 100 -9.41 10.78 -8.57
C TRP A 100 -9.59 9.75 -9.68
N SER A 101 -10.76 9.12 -9.78
CA SER A 101 -11.06 8.19 -10.87
C SER A 101 -10.93 8.84 -12.25
N VAL A 102 -11.49 10.04 -12.41
CA VAL A 102 -11.42 10.80 -13.68
C VAL A 102 -10.00 11.24 -13.98
N LEU A 103 -9.30 11.80 -12.99
CA LEU A 103 -7.94 12.32 -13.18
C LEU A 103 -6.94 11.20 -13.47
N ALA A 104 -7.01 10.06 -12.76
CA ALA A 104 -6.15 8.90 -13.01
C ALA A 104 -6.37 8.31 -14.41
N THR A 105 -7.64 8.12 -14.80
CA THR A 105 -7.98 7.63 -16.14
C THR A 105 -7.46 8.60 -17.22
N GLY A 106 -7.69 9.90 -17.04
CA GLY A 106 -7.23 10.94 -17.97
C GLY A 106 -5.71 10.98 -18.09
N LEU A 107 -5.01 10.88 -16.96
CA LEU A 107 -3.55 10.81 -16.90
C LEU A 107 -3.04 9.62 -17.73
N GLY A 108 -3.53 8.41 -17.46
CA GLY A 108 -3.10 7.21 -18.19
C GLY A 108 -3.36 7.29 -19.70
N TRP A 109 -4.52 7.79 -20.13
CA TRP A 109 -4.80 8.01 -21.56
C TRP A 109 -3.85 9.04 -22.17
N SER A 110 -3.63 10.17 -21.49
CA SER A 110 -2.79 11.25 -22.00
C SER A 110 -1.34 10.81 -22.18
N THR A 111 -0.79 10.08 -21.21
CA THR A 111 0.62 9.63 -21.27
C THR A 111 0.80 8.52 -22.30
N ALA A 112 -0.17 7.61 -22.44
CA ALA A 112 -0.09 6.59 -23.47
C ALA A 112 -0.24 7.15 -24.90
N LEU A 113 -0.99 8.24 -25.08
CA LEU A 113 -1.04 8.97 -26.35
C LEU A 113 0.30 9.63 -26.70
N MET A 114 1.05 10.08 -25.69
CA MET A 114 2.38 10.65 -25.86
C MET A 114 3.46 9.60 -26.19
N GLY A 115 3.18 8.31 -25.97
CA GLY A 115 4.06 7.20 -26.30
C GLY A 115 4.41 6.34 -25.10
N ARG A 116 5.11 5.22 -25.36
CA ARG A 116 5.50 4.26 -24.34
C ARG A 116 6.38 4.88 -23.26
N GLU A 117 7.36 5.69 -23.65
CA GLU A 117 8.33 6.32 -22.73
C GLU A 117 7.60 7.24 -21.75
N ALA A 118 6.62 8.02 -22.22
CA ALA A 118 5.80 8.88 -21.37
C ALA A 118 4.86 8.10 -20.45
N ALA A 119 4.28 6.99 -20.94
CA ALA A 119 3.47 6.09 -20.12
C ALA A 119 4.32 5.46 -18.99
N MET A 120 5.52 4.97 -19.30
CA MET A 120 6.44 4.41 -18.31
C MET A 120 6.97 5.48 -17.35
N ALA A 121 7.24 6.70 -17.82
CA ALA A 121 7.59 7.81 -16.93
C ALA A 121 6.45 8.19 -15.97
N CYS A 122 5.21 8.09 -16.42
CA CYS A 122 4.04 8.27 -15.56
C CYS A 122 3.98 7.18 -14.48
N THR A 123 4.15 5.91 -14.87
CA THR A 123 4.23 4.79 -13.93
C THR A 123 5.34 5.02 -12.91
N GLU A 124 6.57 5.29 -13.36
CA GLU A 124 7.72 5.57 -12.50
C GLU A 124 7.39 6.66 -11.44
N ALA A 125 6.76 7.75 -11.88
CA ALA A 125 6.40 8.86 -11.00
C ALA A 125 5.32 8.49 -9.98
N VAL A 126 4.31 7.70 -10.38
CA VAL A 126 3.22 7.27 -9.50
C VAL A 126 3.73 6.27 -8.47
N GLU A 127 4.43 5.22 -8.90
CA GLU A 127 4.90 4.16 -7.99
C GLU A 127 5.99 4.65 -7.04
N THR A 128 6.77 5.64 -7.45
CA THR A 128 7.68 6.32 -6.50
C THR A 128 6.92 6.92 -5.33
N GLU A 129 5.82 7.64 -5.59
CA GLU A 129 5.07 8.33 -4.54
C GLU A 129 4.20 7.38 -3.71
N ILE A 130 3.66 6.32 -4.34
CA ILE A 130 2.95 5.25 -3.63
C ILE A 130 3.94 4.48 -2.73
N GLY A 131 5.10 4.07 -3.26
CA GLY A 131 6.16 3.40 -2.50
C GLY A 131 6.70 4.24 -1.34
N ASP A 132 6.92 5.55 -1.55
CA ASP A 132 7.29 6.49 -0.49
C ASP A 132 6.21 6.59 0.59
N HIS A 133 4.93 6.60 0.21
CA HIS A 133 3.82 6.60 1.16
C HIS A 133 3.82 5.31 2.02
N TYR A 134 3.96 4.14 1.39
CA TYR A 134 4.07 2.87 2.12
C TYR A 134 5.25 2.84 3.08
N ASN A 135 6.43 3.31 2.65
CA ASN A 135 7.62 3.36 3.50
C ASN A 135 7.39 4.21 4.75
N ASN A 136 6.78 5.39 4.59
CA ASN A 136 6.44 6.26 5.71
C ASN A 136 5.41 5.60 6.64
N GLN A 137 4.35 5.00 6.08
CA GLN A 137 3.32 4.31 6.86
C GLN A 137 3.90 3.15 7.67
N ILE A 138 4.73 2.30 7.05
CA ILE A 138 5.37 1.17 7.71
C ILE A 138 6.28 1.67 8.84
N ARG A 139 7.05 2.74 8.62
CA ARG A 139 7.92 3.34 9.65
C ARG A 139 7.11 3.77 10.88
N GLU A 140 6.02 4.51 10.67
CA GLU A 140 5.18 4.98 11.78
C GLU A 140 4.53 3.82 12.56
N ILE A 141 4.09 2.77 11.87
CA ILE A 141 3.55 1.58 12.53
C ILE A 141 4.62 0.85 13.34
N LEU A 142 5.84 0.74 12.82
CA LEU A 142 6.94 0.10 13.54
C LEU A 142 7.38 0.90 14.77
N GLU A 143 7.43 2.23 14.67
CA GLU A 143 7.71 3.11 15.82
C GLU A 143 6.66 2.92 16.92
N MET A 144 5.38 2.87 16.54
CA MET A 144 4.28 2.56 17.44
C MET A 144 4.44 1.18 18.11
N ILE A 145 4.82 0.15 17.33
CA ILE A 145 5.09 -1.20 17.84
C ILE A 145 6.24 -1.19 18.85
N THR A 146 7.37 -0.55 18.52
CA THR A 146 8.54 -0.48 19.40
C THR A 146 8.20 0.20 20.73
N GLN A 147 7.39 1.27 20.70
CA GLN A 147 6.91 1.92 21.93
C GLN A 147 6.06 0.98 22.79
N TRP A 148 5.14 0.23 22.17
CA TRP A 148 4.32 -0.75 22.90
C TRP A 148 5.15 -1.86 23.53
N GLU A 149 6.14 -2.39 22.80
CA GLU A 149 7.04 -3.43 23.30
C GLU A 149 7.89 -2.92 24.47
N ALA A 150 8.40 -1.68 24.39
CA ALA A 150 9.13 -1.05 25.48
C ALA A 150 8.27 -0.84 26.74
N GLU A 151 6.97 -0.61 26.57
CA GLU A 151 5.99 -0.54 27.66
C GLU A 151 5.53 -1.93 28.15
N GLY A 152 6.03 -3.02 27.57
CA GLY A 152 5.69 -4.40 27.95
C GLY A 152 4.38 -4.93 27.34
N TYR A 153 3.83 -4.27 26.33
CA TYR A 153 2.67 -4.74 25.58
C TYR A 153 3.08 -5.61 24.39
N GLN A 154 2.17 -6.48 23.97
CA GLN A 154 2.36 -7.28 22.76
C GLN A 154 1.59 -6.71 21.58
N VAL A 155 2.19 -6.80 20.40
CA VAL A 155 1.55 -6.47 19.13
C VAL A 155 0.41 -7.44 18.85
N SER A 156 -0.74 -6.92 18.42
CA SER A 156 -1.84 -7.78 17.98
C SER A 156 -1.49 -8.50 16.68
N ALA A 157 -2.02 -9.70 16.48
CA ALA A 157 -1.82 -10.44 15.23
C ALA A 157 -2.30 -9.62 14.00
N GLU A 158 -3.33 -8.80 14.19
CA GLU A 158 -3.88 -7.93 13.16
C GLU A 158 -2.92 -6.82 12.71
N ILE A 159 -2.27 -6.12 13.65
CA ILE A 159 -1.25 -5.12 13.31
C ILE A 159 -0.04 -5.80 12.67
N GLY A 160 0.36 -6.97 13.17
CA GLY A 160 1.44 -7.76 12.56
C GLY A 160 1.13 -8.15 11.11
N GLU A 161 -0.11 -8.55 10.82
CA GLU A 161 -0.54 -8.92 9.46
C GLU A 161 -0.67 -7.70 8.54
N LEU A 162 -1.14 -6.56 9.07
CA LEU A 162 -1.15 -5.30 8.33
C LEU A 162 0.27 -4.93 7.89
N VAL A 163 1.26 -4.95 8.78
CA VAL A 163 2.65 -4.62 8.43
C VAL A 163 3.20 -5.56 7.34
N LYS A 164 2.89 -6.87 7.40
CA LYS A 164 3.31 -7.80 6.35
C LYS A 164 2.66 -7.47 5.01
N THR A 165 1.36 -7.18 5.02
CA THR A 165 0.61 -6.82 3.81
C THR A 165 1.17 -5.54 3.18
N LEU A 166 1.41 -4.50 3.99
CA LEU A 166 2.00 -3.24 3.53
C LEU A 166 3.42 -3.43 2.95
N ARG A 167 4.24 -4.27 3.59
CA ARG A 167 5.59 -4.58 3.08
C ARG A 167 5.54 -5.30 1.74
N ARG A 168 4.68 -6.31 1.61
CA ARG A 168 4.50 -7.06 0.36
C ARG A 168 4.10 -6.12 -0.77
N ILE A 169 3.05 -5.32 -0.56
CA ILE A 169 2.55 -4.38 -1.57
C ILE A 169 3.62 -3.36 -1.94
N ARG A 170 4.28 -2.75 -0.94
CA ARG A 170 5.42 -1.85 -1.21
C ARG A 170 6.51 -2.49 -2.09
N ASP A 171 6.87 -3.74 -1.80
CA ASP A 171 7.92 -4.42 -2.56
C ASP A 171 7.46 -4.71 -4.00
N GLU A 172 6.18 -5.00 -4.20
CA GLU A 172 5.54 -5.12 -5.52
C GLU A 172 5.50 -3.76 -6.26
N GLU A 173 5.24 -2.64 -5.57
CA GLU A 173 5.30 -1.29 -6.18
C GLU A 173 6.71 -0.89 -6.62
N LEU A 174 7.73 -1.29 -5.86
CA LEU A 174 9.12 -1.08 -6.25
C LEU A 174 9.48 -1.91 -7.49
N GLU A 175 8.91 -3.11 -7.63
CA GLU A 175 9.03 -3.91 -8.85
C GLU A 175 8.40 -3.18 -10.05
N HIS A 176 7.21 -2.59 -9.88
CA HIS A 176 6.57 -1.79 -10.94
C HIS A 176 7.43 -0.61 -11.38
N LEU A 177 8.03 0.09 -10.41
CA LEU A 177 8.97 1.18 -10.65
C LEU A 177 10.19 0.72 -11.48
N ASP A 178 10.78 -0.42 -11.11
CA ASP A 178 11.93 -1.00 -11.83
C ASP A 178 11.54 -1.37 -13.27
N HIS A 179 10.39 -2.03 -13.47
CA HIS A 179 9.85 -2.35 -14.80
C HIS A 179 9.70 -1.09 -15.66
N ALA A 180 9.18 0.00 -15.09
CA ALA A 180 9.04 1.26 -15.82
C ALA A 180 10.39 1.83 -16.28
N VAL A 181 11.40 1.81 -15.41
CA VAL A 181 12.75 2.27 -15.74
C VAL A 181 13.39 1.39 -16.82
N GLU A 182 13.25 0.07 -16.72
CA GLU A 182 13.74 -0.90 -17.72
C GLU A 182 13.06 -0.71 -19.09
N HIS A 183 11.81 -0.25 -19.10
CA HIS A 183 11.01 -0.02 -20.31
C HIS A 183 11.03 1.43 -20.78
N ASP A 184 12.20 2.08 -20.63
CA ASP A 184 12.53 3.37 -21.23
C ASP A 184 11.83 4.60 -20.61
N ALA A 185 11.32 4.53 -19.37
CA ALA A 185 10.77 5.72 -18.68
C ALA A 185 11.70 6.94 -18.77
N LYS A 186 13.00 6.74 -18.52
CA LYS A 186 14.02 7.81 -18.54
C LYS A 186 14.23 8.47 -19.90
N LYS A 187 13.71 7.88 -20.99
CA LYS A 187 13.79 8.44 -22.35
C LYS A 187 12.63 9.37 -22.69
N ALA A 188 11.65 9.57 -21.79
CA ALA A 188 10.63 10.59 -22.00
C ALA A 188 11.28 11.98 -22.11
N GLU A 189 10.82 12.83 -23.01
CA GLU A 189 11.40 14.16 -23.21
C GLU A 189 10.35 15.27 -22.99
N PRO A 190 10.54 16.17 -22.01
CA PRO A 190 11.51 16.13 -20.91
C PRO A 190 11.03 15.30 -19.70
N HIS A 191 11.75 14.20 -19.40
CA HIS A 191 11.43 13.25 -18.31
C HIS A 191 11.27 13.91 -16.95
N TRP A 192 12.24 14.74 -16.55
CA TRP A 192 12.26 15.40 -15.24
C TRP A 192 11.03 16.28 -15.02
N LEU A 193 10.51 16.90 -16.08
CA LEU A 193 9.36 17.78 -16.01
C LEU A 193 8.07 16.96 -15.91
N LEU A 194 7.93 15.94 -16.76
CA LEU A 194 6.78 15.05 -16.75
C LEU A 194 6.64 14.35 -15.38
N THR A 195 7.70 13.70 -14.93
CA THR A 195 7.73 13.04 -13.62
C THR A 195 7.56 14.05 -12.47
N GLY A 196 8.21 15.21 -12.53
CA GLY A 196 8.07 16.25 -11.52
C GLY A 196 6.63 16.74 -11.33
N VAL A 197 5.90 16.99 -12.43
CA VAL A 197 4.49 17.40 -12.39
C VAL A 197 3.60 16.28 -11.84
N ILE A 198 3.78 15.05 -12.30
CA ILE A 198 2.98 13.91 -11.85
C ILE A 198 3.21 13.65 -10.36
N ARG A 199 4.47 13.62 -9.91
CA ARG A 199 4.82 13.45 -8.50
C ARG A 199 4.22 14.55 -7.61
N ALA A 200 4.28 15.81 -8.06
CA ALA A 200 3.64 16.91 -7.34
C ALA A 200 2.13 16.72 -7.23
N GLY A 201 1.49 16.24 -8.31
CA GLY A 201 0.08 15.85 -8.31
C GLY A 201 -0.24 14.74 -7.30
N CYS A 202 0.54 13.66 -7.29
CA CYS A 202 0.40 12.54 -6.36
C CYS A 202 0.53 13.00 -4.90
N LYS A 203 1.54 13.81 -4.57
CA LYS A 203 1.71 14.39 -3.22
C LYS A 203 0.50 15.22 -2.80
N GLY A 204 -0.03 16.02 -3.72
CA GLY A 204 -1.26 16.79 -3.49
C GLY A 204 -2.45 15.87 -3.23
N ALA A 205 -2.64 14.84 -4.04
CA ALA A 205 -3.74 13.88 -3.90
C ALA A 205 -3.66 13.11 -2.57
N ILE A 206 -2.47 12.66 -2.17
CA ILE A 206 -2.20 12.03 -0.87
C ILE A 206 -2.59 12.99 0.26
N TRP A 207 -2.04 14.21 0.27
CA TRP A 207 -2.29 15.19 1.32
C TRP A 207 -3.78 15.52 1.48
N VAL A 208 -4.52 15.67 0.38
CA VAL A 208 -5.96 15.91 0.46
C VAL A 208 -6.70 14.67 0.96
N SER A 209 -6.38 13.49 0.44
CA SER A 209 -7.08 12.23 0.78
C SER A 209 -6.86 11.78 2.23
N GLU A 210 -5.78 12.21 2.88
CA GLU A 210 -5.60 12.02 4.33
C GLU A 210 -6.74 12.69 5.14
N ARG A 211 -7.28 13.80 4.62
CA ARG A 211 -8.20 14.70 5.34
C ARG A 211 -9.67 14.45 5.02
N VAL A 212 -10.01 13.96 3.82
CA VAL A 212 -11.39 13.85 3.31
C VAL A 212 -11.70 12.51 2.66
#